data_AF-A0A821D6P9-F1
#
_entry.id   AF-A0A821D6P9-F1
#
_cell.length_a   1.000
_cell.length_b   1.000
_cell.length_c   1.000
_cell.angle_alpha   90.00
_cell.angle_beta   90.00
_cell.angle_gamma   90.00
#
_symmetry.space_group_name_H-M   'P 1'
#
loop_
_entity.id
_entity.type
_entity.pdbx_description
1 polymer ?
#
loop_
_entity_poly.entity_id
_entity_poly.type
_entity_poly.pdbx_seq_one_letter_code
_entity_poly.pdbx_strand_id
1 'polypeptide(L)'
;MRYRAGLDHVLNNIDLHIETKEKIGIIGRTGAGKSSLFQAMFRLIDQESVSGKISIDGFDIKSIPLHHLRSRLSVIPQTPILFAGTLR
;
A
#
# COMPACT_ATOMS: atom_id res chain seq x y z
N MET A 1 -4.63 8.20 -7.14
CA MET A 1 -5.16 6.81 -7.13
C MET A 1 -6.68 6.83 -7.13
N ARG A 2 -7.32 5.98 -7.93
CA ARG A 2 -8.79 5.78 -7.96
C ARG A 2 -9.09 4.29 -8.04
N TYR A 3 -10.20 3.79 -7.48
CA TYR A 3 -10.49 2.35 -7.53
C TYR A 3 -10.99 1.86 -8.89
N ARG A 4 -11.69 2.72 -9.63
CA ARG A 4 -12.24 2.42 -10.96
C ARG A 4 -12.19 3.66 -11.83
N ALA A 5 -12.15 3.47 -13.14
CA ALA A 5 -12.30 4.56 -14.09
C ALA A 5 -13.66 5.27 -13.86
N GLY A 6 -13.68 6.59 -14.02
CA GLY A 6 -14.88 7.41 -13.81
C GLY A 6 -15.22 7.74 -12.35
N LEU A 7 -14.53 7.16 -11.36
CA LEU A 7 -14.66 7.57 -9.97
C LEU A 7 -13.64 8.65 -9.59
N ASP A 8 -13.98 9.38 -8.53
CA ASP A 8 -13.10 10.35 -7.90
C ASP A 8 -11.83 9.69 -7.35
N HIS A 9 -10.79 10.50 -7.25
CA HIS A 9 -9.53 10.09 -6.65
C HIS A 9 -9.67 9.92 -5.14
N VAL A 10 -9.35 8.73 -4.64
CA VAL A 10 -9.32 8.45 -3.20
C VAL A 10 -8.03 8.94 -2.56
N LEU A 11 -6.92 8.89 -3.30
CA LEU A 11 -5.67 9.55 -2.94
C LEU A 11 -5.33 10.56 -4.03
N ASN A 12 -5.11 11.81 -3.62
CA ASN A 12 -4.83 12.92 -4.50
C ASN A 12 -3.61 13.69 -3.97
N ASN A 13 -2.61 13.89 -4.82
CA ASN A 13 -1.36 14.64 -4.53
C ASN A 13 -0.77 14.35 -3.14
N ILE A 14 -0.40 13.09 -2.91
CA ILE A 14 0.26 12.68 -1.67
C ILE A 14 1.77 12.67 -1.91
N ASP A 15 2.48 13.54 -1.18
CA ASP A 15 3.93 13.54 -1.07
C ASP A 15 4.31 13.09 0.34
N LEU A 16 4.97 11.93 0.44
CA LEU A 16 5.35 11.31 1.70
C LEU A 16 6.73 10.68 1.55
N HIS A 17 7.65 11.04 2.45
CA HIS A 17 8.95 10.42 2.60
C HIS A 17 9.03 9.78 3.98
N ILE A 18 9.54 8.54 4.05
CA ILE A 18 9.71 7.80 5.30
C ILE A 18 11.16 7.31 5.32
N GLU A 19 11.91 7.73 6.33
CA GLU A 19 13.30 7.32 6.50
C GLU A 19 13.40 5.92 7.13
N THR A 20 14.56 5.32 6.95
CA THR A 20 14.86 4.02 7.55
C THR A 20 14.70 4.06 9.07
N LYS A 21 13.95 3.09 9.62
CA LYS A 21 13.61 2.94 11.06
C LYS A 21 12.61 3.95 11.63
N GLU A 22 12.01 4.82 10.82
CA GLU A 22 10.93 5.67 11.30
C GLU A 22 9.66 4.88 11.61
N LYS A 23 8.87 5.42 12.55
CA LYS A 23 7.54 4.91 12.92
C LYS A 23 6.53 5.99 12.62
N ILE A 24 5.75 5.80 11.56
CA ILE A 24 4.78 6.80 11.09
C ILE A 24 3.36 6.37 11.46
N GLY A 25 2.63 7.28 12.11
CA GLY A 25 1.20 7.12 12.38
C GLY A 25 0.37 7.87 11.34
N ILE A 26 -0.50 7.16 10.62
CA ILE A 26 -1.44 7.77 9.66
C ILE A 26 -2.82 7.86 10.31
N ILE A 27 -3.26 9.08 10.62
CA ILE A 27 -4.54 9.36 11.30
C ILE A 27 -5.53 10.08 10.37
N GLY A 28 -6.82 9.91 10.64
CA GLY A 28 -7.89 10.57 9.90
C GLY A 28 -9.22 9.83 10.01
N ARG A 29 -10.31 10.51 9.66
CA ARG A 29 -11.68 9.95 9.71
C ARG A 29 -11.84 8.70 8.84
N THR A 30 -12.88 7.90 9.09
CA THR A 30 -13.28 6.82 8.18
C THR A 30 -13.49 7.37 6.77
N GLY A 31 -13.05 6.63 5.75
CA GLY A 31 -13.11 7.08 4.35
C GLY A 31 -11.99 8.03 3.89
N ALA A 32 -11.10 8.49 4.78
CA ALA A 32 -10.00 9.40 4.42
C ALA A 32 -8.87 8.78 3.57
N GLY A 33 -9.06 7.59 3.00
CA GLY A 33 -8.06 6.96 2.11
C GLY A 33 -6.91 6.23 2.80
N LYS A 34 -6.87 6.15 4.15
CA LYS A 34 -5.80 5.47 4.90
C LYS A 34 -5.52 4.03 4.40
N SER A 35 -6.54 3.18 4.35
CA SER A 35 -6.40 1.81 3.85
C SER A 35 -6.00 1.77 2.37
N SER A 36 -6.51 2.72 1.57
CA SER A 36 -6.15 2.84 0.14
C SER A 36 -4.66 3.17 -0.05
N LEU A 37 -4.06 3.99 0.82
CA LEU A 37 -2.64 4.30 0.79
C LEU A 37 -1.80 3.04 1.03
N PHE A 38 -2.13 2.26 2.06
CA PHE A 38 -1.46 0.97 2.30
C PHE A 38 -1.64 0.01 1.12
N GLN A 39 -2.85 -0.10 0.57
CA GLN A 39 -3.10 -0.97 -0.59
C GLN A 39 -2.31 -0.57 -1.83
N ALA A 40 -2.11 0.73 -2.07
CA ALA A 40 -1.27 1.22 -3.16
C ALA A 40 0.20 0.84 -2.94
N MET A 41 0.74 1.07 -1.73
CA MET A 41 2.13 0.75 -1.38
C MET A 41 2.44 -0.76 -1.48
N PHE A 42 1.53 -1.62 -1.03
CA PHE A 42 1.69 -3.08 -1.08
C PHE A 42 1.35 -3.70 -2.46
N ARG A 43 1.02 -2.85 -3.44
CA ARG A 43 0.51 -3.25 -4.77
C ARG A 43 -0.65 -4.24 -4.67
N LEU A 44 -1.59 -4.02 -3.76
CA LEU A 44 -2.80 -4.85 -3.57
C LEU A 44 -3.95 -4.44 -4.51
N ILE A 45 -3.78 -3.31 -5.20
CA ILE A 45 -4.68 -2.78 -6.22
C ILE A 45 -3.95 -2.71 -7.56
N ASP A 46 -4.73 -2.58 -8.62
CA ASP A 46 -4.22 -2.32 -9.96
C ASP A 46 -3.36 -1.04 -9.98
N GLN A 47 -2.13 -1.18 -10.48
CA GLN A 47 -1.15 -0.09 -10.52
C GLN A 47 -1.39 0.90 -11.67
N GLU A 48 -2.18 0.52 -12.68
CA GLU A 48 -2.63 1.45 -13.72
C GLU A 48 -3.57 2.52 -13.14
N SER A 49 -4.26 2.19 -12.04
CA SER A 49 -5.13 3.12 -11.31
C SER A 49 -4.38 4.10 -10.39
N VAL A 50 -3.05 3.92 -10.27
CA VAL A 50 -2.14 4.71 -9.43
C VAL A 50 -1.27 5.59 -10.32
N SER A 51 -1.59 6.88 -10.33
CA SER A 51 -0.74 7.94 -10.90
C SER A 51 0.39 8.32 -9.94
N GLY A 52 1.50 8.79 -10.49
CA GLY A 52 2.70 9.12 -9.73
C GLY A 52 3.63 7.93 -9.52
N LYS A 53 4.53 8.05 -8.56
CA LYS A 53 5.58 7.06 -8.28
C LYS A 53 5.58 6.71 -6.79
N ILE A 54 5.69 5.42 -6.50
CA ILE A 54 5.97 4.92 -5.15
C ILE A 54 7.29 4.18 -5.25
N SER A 55 8.25 4.53 -4.41
CA SER A 55 9.55 3.89 -4.37
C SER A 55 9.87 3.35 -2.99
N ILE A 56 10.55 2.21 -2.97
CA ILE A 56 11.10 1.59 -1.75
C ILE A 56 12.58 1.33 -2.03
N ASP A 57 13.45 1.77 -1.12
CA ASP A 57 14.91 1.69 -1.25
C ASP A 57 15.45 2.29 -2.57
N GLY A 58 14.81 3.36 -3.05
CA GLY A 58 15.16 4.04 -4.31
C GLY A 58 14.63 3.37 -5.59
N PHE A 59 14.05 2.18 -5.50
CA PHE A 59 13.45 1.47 -6.63
C PHE A 59 11.97 1.76 -6.75
N ASP A 60 11.49 2.00 -7.98
CA ASP A 60 10.05 2.06 -8.25
C ASP A 60 9.42 0.68 -7.98
N ILE A 61 8.35 0.64 -7.18
CA ILE A 61 7.69 -0.62 -6.88
C ILE A 61 7.08 -1.28 -8.12
N LYS A 62 6.77 -0.51 -9.19
CA LYS A 62 6.23 -1.04 -10.46
C LYS A 62 7.27 -1.84 -11.25
N SER A 63 8.55 -1.55 -11.11
CA SER A 63 9.62 -2.28 -11.83
C SER A 63 10.04 -3.58 -11.15
N ILE A 64 9.61 -3.82 -9.90
CA ILE A 64 9.96 -5.01 -9.13
C ILE A 64 8.91 -6.12 -9.34
N PRO A 65 9.29 -7.39 -9.50
CA PRO A 65 8.34 -8.50 -9.49
C PRO A 65 7.53 -8.56 -8.18
N LEU A 66 6.21 -8.80 -8.28
CA LEU A 66 5.31 -8.76 -7.12
C LEU A 66 5.73 -9.69 -5.98
N HIS A 67 6.19 -10.91 -6.30
CA HIS A 67 6.65 -11.86 -5.29
C HIS A 67 7.86 -11.33 -4.52
N HIS A 68 8.81 -10.70 -5.22
CA HIS A 68 10.02 -10.16 -4.60
C HIS A 68 9.68 -8.96 -3.71
N LEU A 69 8.88 -8.01 -4.20
CA LEU A 69 8.41 -6.87 -3.40
C LEU A 69 7.69 -7.35 -2.13
N ARG A 70 6.70 -8.24 -2.27
CA ARG A 70 5.88 -8.70 -1.14
C ARG A 70 6.62 -9.58 -0.15
N SER A 71 7.67 -10.30 -0.58
CA SER A 71 8.53 -11.05 0.35
C SER A 71 9.32 -10.17 1.33
N ARG A 72 9.45 -8.87 1.03
CA ARG A 72 10.18 -7.89 1.85
C ARG A 72 9.26 -6.99 2.69
N LEU A 73 7.95 -7.14 2.54
CA LEU A 73 6.94 -6.33 3.23
C LEU A 73 6.03 -7.20 4.08
N SER A 74 5.81 -6.77 5.33
CA SER A 74 4.87 -7.43 6.26
C SER A 74 3.64 -6.56 6.46
N VAL A 75 2.45 -7.18 6.44
CA VAL A 75 1.18 -6.51 6.69
C VAL A 75 0.38 -7.28 7.73
N ILE A 76 -0.25 -6.55 8.64
CA ILE A 76 -1.27 -7.08 9.55
C ILE A 76 -2.61 -6.54 9.04
N PRO A 77 -3.48 -7.38 8.45
CA PRO A 77 -4.76 -6.92 7.91
C PRO A 77 -5.71 -6.47 9.03
N GLN A 78 -6.68 -5.62 8.69
CA GLN A 78 -7.72 -5.18 9.63
C GLN A 78 -8.55 -6.36 10.17
N THR A 79 -8.80 -7.36 9.34
CA THR A 79 -9.44 -8.62 9.74
C THR A 79 -8.44 -9.76 9.51
N PRO A 80 -7.93 -10.40 10.57
CA PRO A 80 -7.01 -11.52 10.40
C PRO A 80 -7.74 -12.71 9.78
N ILE A 81 -7.10 -13.36 8.81
CA ILE A 81 -7.55 -14.64 8.27
C ILE A 81 -6.64 -15.71 8.86
N LEU A 82 -7.24 -16.73 9.47
CA LEU A 82 -6.55 -17.89 10.00
C LEU A 82 -6.77 -19.07 9.05
N PHE A 83 -5.72 -19.85 8.84
CA PHE A 83 -5.79 -21.10 8.11
C PHE A 83 -5.74 -22.26 9.09
N ALA A 84 -6.39 -23.37 8.76
CA ALA A 84 -6.32 -24.58 9.58
C ALA A 84 -4.88 -25.11 9.59
N GLY A 85 -4.35 -25.34 10.78
CA GLY A 85 -2.98 -25.76 10.99
C GLY A 85 -2.56 -25.57 12.44
N THR A 86 -1.33 -25.96 12.74
CA THR A 86 -0.68 -25.64 14.02
C THR A 86 0.05 -24.30 13.89
N LEU A 87 0.40 -23.69 15.02
CA LEU A 87 1.15 -22.43 15.05
C LEU A 87 2.64 -22.57 14.68
N ARG A 88 3.10 -23.73 14.20
CA ARG A 88 4.52 -24.04 13.99
C ARG A 88 4.85 -24.24 12.53
#